data_AF-C6C2W8-F1
#
_entry.id   AF-C6C2W8-F1
#
_cell.length_a   1.000
_cell.length_b   1.000
_cell.length_c   1.000
_cell.angle_alpha   90.00
_cell.angle_beta   90.00
_cell.angle_gamma   90.00
#
_symmetry.space_group_name_H-M   'P 1'
#
loop_
_entity.id
_entity.type
_entity.pdbx_description
1 polymer ?
#
loop_
_entity_poly.entity_id
_entity_poly.type
_entity_poly.pdbx_seq_one_letter_code
_entity_poly.pdbx_strand_id
1 'polypeptide(L)'
;MMLANVKRQTTTIAVFSLALMALNTDAADRLSKPMGFKQVLVFMGTGAIDVTKSEPFPGVTGCLGTLCSSDYFYTHIMGLNDRELAQKREDAIAYFNREFGIDVNALVAQKRIELQVYTGNPDGHYRLYSLAGMALPAEGWLVRDGGFYISVLDNSGIPLAGNHNGETATPLNQMYYGSYNILATSDSYKLREIIINYESNALAVISPDRLRTTFNTRTYNKRWGEGQSYVSYEFEQRGSSTVLTNGREVMTFSKYPTTRDFPDYPSFNMQGDEF
;
A
#
# COMPACT_ATOMS: atom_id res chain seq x y z
N MET A 1 -74.12 -35.10 34.98
CA MET A 1 -73.21 -36.03 35.70
C MET A 1 -72.01 -36.28 34.80
N MET A 2 -70.79 -35.96 35.28
CA MET A 2 -69.45 -36.16 34.67
C MET A 2 -69.15 -35.39 33.35
N LEU A 3 -68.30 -34.34 33.35
CA LEU A 3 -66.82 -34.27 33.40
C LEU A 3 -66.10 -34.67 32.09
N ALA A 4 -65.51 -33.63 31.47
CA ALA A 4 -64.15 -33.53 30.94
C ALA A 4 -63.69 -34.44 29.76
N ASN A 5 -63.28 -33.83 28.65
CA ASN A 5 -61.86 -33.54 28.38
C ASN A 5 -61.66 -33.06 26.92
N VAL A 6 -61.24 -31.80 26.77
CA VAL A 6 -60.72 -31.24 25.53
C VAL A 6 -59.27 -31.70 25.37
N LYS A 7 -58.99 -32.58 24.40
CA LYS A 7 -57.63 -32.88 23.96
C LYS A 7 -57.30 -32.07 22.71
N ARG A 8 -56.44 -31.07 22.90
CA ARG A 8 -55.61 -30.47 21.85
C ARG A 8 -54.72 -31.55 21.25
N GLN A 9 -54.70 -31.68 19.93
CA GLN A 9 -53.53 -32.19 19.23
C GLN A 9 -53.13 -31.21 18.13
N THR A 10 -51.88 -30.79 18.26
CA THR A 10 -51.11 -29.84 17.48
C THR A 10 -50.61 -30.47 16.17
N THR A 11 -50.81 -29.74 15.08
CA THR A 11 -49.88 -29.41 13.98
C THR A 11 -48.87 -30.48 13.50
N THR A 12 -48.91 -30.78 12.20
CA THR A 12 -47.70 -31.04 11.40
C THR A 12 -47.85 -30.43 10.02
N ILE A 13 -47.45 -29.16 9.89
CA ILE A 13 -47.19 -28.53 8.60
C ILE A 13 -45.77 -28.97 8.22
N ALA A 14 -45.64 -29.75 7.16
CA ALA A 14 -44.35 -30.07 6.56
C ALA A 14 -43.76 -28.80 5.94
N VAL A 15 -42.92 -28.11 6.72
CA VAL A 15 -42.03 -27.06 6.23
C VAL A 15 -40.86 -27.76 5.53
N PHE A 16 -40.98 -27.99 4.22
CA PHE A 16 -39.81 -28.20 3.36
C PHE A 16 -39.26 -26.81 3.05
N SER A 17 -38.38 -26.31 3.91
CA SER A 17 -37.66 -25.05 3.67
C SER A 17 -36.20 -25.26 4.02
N LEU A 18 -35.37 -25.03 3.00
CA LEU A 18 -33.94 -24.72 3.06
C LEU A 18 -33.07 -25.61 3.97
N ALA A 19 -32.58 -26.70 3.40
CA ALA A 19 -31.33 -27.34 3.87
C ALA A 19 -30.38 -27.53 2.68
N LEU A 20 -29.98 -26.42 2.05
CA LEU A 20 -28.89 -26.41 1.06
C LEU A 20 -28.17 -25.05 1.04
N MET A 21 -27.88 -24.50 2.22
CA MET A 21 -26.93 -23.39 2.40
C MET A 21 -26.19 -23.56 3.73
N ALA A 22 -25.50 -24.68 3.89
CA ALA A 22 -24.51 -24.86 4.95
C ALA A 22 -23.57 -25.96 4.49
N LEU A 23 -22.52 -25.55 3.76
CA LEU A 23 -21.21 -26.21 3.60
C LEU A 23 -20.44 -25.45 2.49
N ASN A 24 -20.26 -24.13 2.65
CA ASN A 24 -19.05 -23.48 2.15
C ASN A 24 -18.07 -23.48 3.32
N THR A 25 -17.66 -24.68 3.74
CA THR A 25 -16.55 -24.84 4.67
C THR A 25 -15.29 -24.46 3.92
N ASP A 26 -14.81 -23.25 4.20
CA ASP A 26 -13.41 -22.86 4.32
C ASP A 26 -12.40 -23.75 3.60
N ALA A 27 -12.40 -23.68 2.27
CA ALA A 27 -11.14 -23.72 1.53
C ALA A 27 -10.76 -22.26 1.27
N ALA A 28 -10.36 -21.55 2.33
CA ALA A 28 -9.51 -20.37 2.16
C ALA A 28 -8.16 -20.88 1.66
N ASP A 29 -8.12 -21.31 0.39
CA ASP A 29 -6.94 -21.86 -0.22
C ASP A 29 -5.87 -20.78 -0.15
N ARG A 30 -4.85 -21.05 0.67
CA ARG A 30 -3.68 -20.19 0.77
C ARG A 30 -3.12 -20.08 -0.63
N LEU A 31 -3.20 -18.90 -1.23
CA LEU A 31 -2.57 -18.65 -2.53
C LEU A 31 -1.12 -19.11 -2.44
N SER A 32 -0.77 -20.11 -3.23
CA SER A 32 0.59 -20.64 -3.21
C SER A 32 1.55 -19.53 -3.62
N LYS A 33 2.77 -19.56 -3.08
CA LYS A 33 3.80 -18.61 -3.49
C LYS A 33 4.10 -18.85 -4.98
N PRO A 34 3.94 -17.84 -5.85
CA PRO A 34 4.27 -18.02 -7.26
C PRO A 34 5.72 -18.44 -7.41
N MET A 35 5.98 -19.29 -8.41
CA MET A 35 7.33 -19.79 -8.67
C MET A 35 8.30 -18.61 -8.89
N GLY A 36 9.50 -18.72 -8.34
CA GLY A 36 10.51 -17.65 -8.41
C GLY A 36 10.37 -16.53 -7.39
N PHE A 37 9.32 -16.50 -6.55
CA PHE A 37 9.16 -15.45 -5.53
C PHE A 37 9.28 -15.97 -4.10
N LYS A 38 10.02 -15.23 -3.25
CA LYS A 38 10.04 -15.42 -1.80
C LYS A 38 8.73 -14.96 -1.18
N GLN A 39 8.17 -13.86 -1.70
CA GLN A 39 6.92 -13.30 -1.25
C GLN A 39 6.26 -12.43 -2.33
N VAL A 40 4.93 -12.43 -2.36
CA VAL A 40 4.11 -11.49 -3.12
C VAL A 40 3.05 -10.91 -2.17
N LEU A 41 2.85 -9.60 -2.27
CA LEU A 41 1.91 -8.82 -1.47
C LEU A 41 1.01 -8.02 -2.41
N VAL A 42 -0.28 -7.97 -2.09
CA VAL A 42 -1.24 -7.11 -2.78
C VAL A 42 -1.91 -6.21 -1.76
N PHE A 43 -1.75 -4.91 -1.97
CA PHE A 43 -2.34 -3.88 -1.13
C PHE A 43 -3.44 -3.17 -1.91
N MET A 44 -4.44 -2.71 -1.16
CA MET A 44 -5.49 -1.85 -1.68
C MET A 44 -5.78 -0.73 -0.68
N GLY A 45 -6.05 0.46 -1.19
CA GLY A 45 -6.58 1.58 -0.42
C GLY A 45 -7.89 2.02 -1.03
N THR A 46 -8.97 1.98 -0.26
CA THR A 46 -10.29 2.42 -0.73
C THR A 46 -10.92 3.30 0.33
N GLY A 47 -10.50 4.55 0.37
CA GLY A 47 -10.91 5.54 1.37
C GLY A 47 -11.79 6.63 0.77
N ALA A 48 -12.69 7.18 1.59
CA ALA A 48 -13.39 8.43 1.32
C ALA A 48 -12.82 9.50 2.26
N ILE A 49 -12.02 10.41 1.70
CA ILE A 49 -11.28 11.41 2.46
C ILE A 49 -12.06 12.72 2.44
N ASP A 50 -12.42 13.23 3.61
CA ASP A 50 -12.99 14.57 3.76
C ASP A 50 -11.85 15.60 3.78
N VAL A 51 -11.63 16.27 2.66
CA VAL A 51 -10.54 17.26 2.51
C VAL A 51 -10.79 18.56 3.27
N THR A 52 -11.97 18.73 3.87
CA THR A 52 -12.23 19.83 4.81
C THR A 52 -11.77 19.50 6.23
N LYS A 53 -11.48 18.23 6.52
CA LYS A 53 -10.86 17.78 7.76
C LYS A 53 -9.37 17.63 7.57
N SER A 54 -8.61 18.58 8.09
CA SER A 54 -7.15 18.58 8.01
C SER A 54 -6.47 17.55 8.92
N GLU A 55 -7.20 17.02 9.89
CA GLU A 55 -6.69 16.15 10.96
C GLU A 55 -7.65 14.97 11.20
N PRO A 56 -7.51 13.88 10.42
CA PRO A 56 -8.39 12.71 10.50
C PRO A 56 -8.15 11.89 11.77
N PHE A 57 -6.96 12.02 12.37
CA PHE A 57 -6.56 11.33 13.60
C PHE A 57 -5.69 12.23 14.46
N PRO A 58 -5.83 12.21 15.81
CA PRO A 58 -4.98 13.02 16.69
C PRO A 58 -3.49 12.83 16.43
N GLY A 59 -2.77 13.93 16.18
CA GLY A 59 -1.34 13.92 15.89
C GLY A 59 -0.97 13.75 14.40
N VAL A 60 -1.93 13.41 13.53
CA VAL A 60 -1.74 13.42 12.07
C VAL A 60 -2.27 14.74 11.52
N THR A 61 -1.37 15.58 11.00
CA THR A 61 -1.65 16.96 10.60
C THR A 61 -1.35 17.23 9.13
N GLY A 62 -1.98 18.27 8.58
CA GLY A 62 -1.68 18.76 7.23
C GLY A 62 -2.07 17.77 6.14
N CYS A 63 -3.19 17.06 6.33
CA CYS A 63 -3.71 16.11 5.36
C CYS A 63 -4.31 16.80 4.14
N LEU A 64 -3.76 16.49 2.96
CA LEU A 64 -4.24 16.96 1.66
C LEU A 64 -4.44 15.74 0.76
N GLY A 65 -5.55 15.02 0.99
CA GLY A 65 -5.81 13.74 0.33
C GLY A 65 -5.13 12.57 1.05
N THR A 66 -4.45 11.69 0.30
CA THR A 66 -3.88 10.43 0.82
C THR A 66 -2.62 10.61 1.65
N LEU A 67 -1.99 11.78 1.63
CA LEU A 67 -0.78 12.09 2.38
C LEU A 67 -1.02 13.27 3.32
N CYS A 68 -0.36 13.24 4.47
CA CYS A 68 -0.40 14.26 5.49
C CYS A 68 1.02 14.78 5.76
N SER A 69 1.17 16.10 5.86
CA SER A 69 2.44 16.77 6.17
C SER A 69 2.79 16.64 7.65
N SER A 70 3.13 15.41 8.06
CA SER A 70 3.36 15.03 9.45
C SER A 70 4.43 13.94 9.56
N ASP A 71 5.26 14.01 10.60
CA ASP A 71 6.27 13.01 10.94
C ASP A 71 5.73 11.89 11.86
N TYR A 72 4.42 11.88 12.13
CA TYR A 72 3.75 10.96 13.06
C TYR A 72 4.10 9.49 12.79
N PHE A 73 4.25 9.11 11.52
CA PHE A 73 4.72 7.77 11.16
C PHE A 73 6.08 7.46 11.78
N TYR A 74 7.06 8.34 11.66
CA TYR A 74 8.39 8.05 12.21
C TYR A 74 8.44 8.21 13.73
N THR A 75 7.82 9.25 14.28
CA THR A 75 7.93 9.56 15.72
C THR A 75 7.07 8.67 16.59
N HIS A 76 5.82 8.42 16.21
CA HIS A 76 4.86 7.68 17.03
C HIS A 76 4.66 6.23 16.59
N ILE A 77 4.70 5.94 15.29
CA ILE A 77 4.51 4.57 14.79
C ILE A 77 5.84 3.80 14.81
N MET A 78 6.92 4.39 14.32
CA MET A 78 8.24 3.75 14.29
C MET A 78 9.08 4.04 15.55
N GLY A 79 8.66 4.99 16.40
CA GLY A 79 9.30 5.29 17.67
C GLY A 79 10.65 6.00 17.54
N LEU A 80 10.91 6.68 16.42
CA LEU A 80 12.15 7.42 16.21
C LEU A 80 12.17 8.68 17.07
N ASN A 81 13.31 8.95 17.70
CA ASN A 81 13.57 10.24 18.32
C ASN A 81 14.05 11.28 17.30
N ASP A 82 14.15 12.55 17.70
CA ASP A 82 14.55 13.67 16.83
C ASP A 82 15.86 13.44 16.09
N ARG A 83 16.85 12.82 16.76
CA ARG A 83 18.15 12.54 16.14
C ARG A 83 18.03 11.46 15.07
N GLU A 84 17.25 10.42 15.33
CA GLU A 84 17.00 9.34 14.37
C GLU A 84 16.16 9.83 13.19
N LEU A 85 15.16 10.68 13.43
CA LEU A 85 14.38 11.32 12.37
C LEU A 85 15.25 12.23 11.50
N ALA A 86 16.12 13.04 12.11
CA ALA A 86 17.08 13.86 11.39
C ALA A 86 18.02 12.99 10.54
N GLN A 87 18.55 11.89 11.09
CA GLN A 87 19.36 10.95 10.33
C GLN A 87 18.57 10.33 9.17
N LYS A 88 17.30 9.97 9.37
CA LYS A 88 16.44 9.44 8.30
C LYS A 88 16.20 10.45 7.18
N ARG A 89 16.11 11.74 7.51
CA ARG A 89 16.04 12.82 6.53
C ARG A 89 17.33 12.90 5.70
N GLU A 90 18.50 12.82 6.35
CA GLU A 90 19.80 12.82 5.66
C GLU A 90 19.98 11.57 4.79
N ASP A 91 19.51 10.41 5.23
CA ASP A 91 19.50 9.18 4.42
C ASP A 91 18.66 9.37 3.15
N ALA A 92 17.50 10.01 3.25
CA ALA A 92 16.64 10.32 2.11
C ALA A 92 17.33 11.32 1.14
N ILE A 93 17.94 12.38 1.67
CA ILE A 93 18.71 13.34 0.86
C ILE A 93 19.84 12.63 0.11
N ALA A 94 20.64 11.83 0.82
CA ALA A 94 21.73 11.06 0.23
C ALA A 94 21.22 10.07 -0.84
N TYR A 95 20.07 9.45 -0.60
CA TYR A 95 19.40 8.59 -1.58
C TYR A 95 19.05 9.37 -2.85
N PHE A 96 18.34 10.49 -2.73
CA PHE A 96 17.91 11.28 -3.88
C PHE A 96 19.08 11.86 -4.67
N ASN A 97 20.13 12.32 -3.98
CA ASN A 97 21.37 12.77 -4.61
C ASN A 97 22.04 11.66 -5.43
N ARG A 98 22.09 10.44 -4.89
CA ARG A 98 22.73 9.29 -5.56
C ARG A 98 21.90 8.79 -6.73
N GLU A 99 20.60 8.60 -6.51
CA GLU A 99 19.72 7.93 -7.48
C GLU A 99 19.38 8.83 -8.67
N PHE A 100 18.94 10.07 -8.37
CA PHE A 100 18.43 11.01 -9.35
C PHE A 100 19.45 12.10 -9.71
N GLY A 101 20.60 12.15 -9.02
CA GLY A 101 21.64 13.13 -9.29
C GLY A 101 21.26 14.56 -8.96
N ILE A 102 20.26 14.77 -8.08
CA ILE A 102 19.78 16.09 -7.69
C ILE A 102 20.50 16.58 -6.44
N ASP A 103 20.93 17.84 -6.37
CA ASP A 103 21.39 18.43 -5.10
C ASP A 103 20.17 18.95 -4.34
N VAL A 104 19.64 18.10 -3.44
CA VAL A 104 18.40 18.41 -2.73
C VAL A 104 18.51 19.72 -1.94
N ASN A 105 19.61 19.94 -1.24
CA ASN A 105 19.77 21.11 -0.39
C ASN A 105 19.87 22.40 -1.22
N ALA A 106 20.64 22.39 -2.31
CA ALA A 106 20.73 23.54 -3.20
C ALA A 106 19.39 23.86 -3.87
N LEU A 107 18.67 22.84 -4.34
CA LEU A 107 17.39 23.01 -5.03
C LEU A 107 16.27 23.47 -4.09
N VAL A 108 16.26 23.00 -2.83
CA VAL A 108 15.36 23.51 -1.79
C VAL A 108 15.66 24.98 -1.49
N ALA A 109 16.94 25.35 -1.33
CA ALA A 109 17.33 26.75 -1.09
C ALA A 109 16.92 27.69 -2.26
N GLN A 110 16.91 27.17 -3.48
CA GLN A 110 16.44 27.87 -4.69
C GLN A 110 14.92 27.82 -4.87
N LYS A 111 14.18 27.13 -4.00
CA LYS A 111 12.72 26.90 -4.12
C LYS A 111 12.31 26.21 -5.44
N ARG A 112 13.19 25.36 -5.98
CA ARG A 112 12.95 24.59 -7.21
C ARG A 112 12.33 23.22 -6.91
N ILE A 113 12.51 22.74 -5.68
CA ILE A 113 11.86 21.55 -5.14
C ILE A 113 11.40 21.80 -3.71
N GLU A 114 10.52 20.95 -3.21
CA GLU A 114 10.22 20.82 -1.78
C GLU A 114 10.63 19.43 -1.30
N LEU A 115 11.29 19.35 -0.15
CA LEU A 115 11.49 18.10 0.59
C LEU A 115 10.53 18.07 1.77
N GLN A 116 9.57 17.15 1.74
CA GLN A 116 8.50 17.04 2.74
C GLN A 116 8.58 15.70 3.45
N VAL A 117 8.32 15.73 4.76
CA VAL A 117 7.99 14.53 5.54
C VAL A 117 6.51 14.23 5.36
N TYR A 118 6.14 12.96 5.36
CA TYR A 118 4.74 12.58 5.29
C TYR A 118 4.39 11.36 6.14
N THR A 119 3.10 11.32 6.46
CA THR A 119 2.38 10.17 7.00
C THR A 119 1.20 9.90 6.08
N GLY A 120 0.94 8.64 5.75
CA GLY A 120 -0.24 8.23 4.99
C GLY A 120 -1.52 8.55 5.77
N ASN A 121 -2.51 9.10 5.07
CA ASN A 121 -3.79 9.46 5.68
C ASN A 121 -4.54 8.19 6.13
N PRO A 122 -4.87 8.03 7.43
CA PRO A 122 -5.56 6.85 7.93
C PRO A 122 -6.96 6.63 7.30
N ASP A 123 -7.62 7.69 6.84
CA ASP A 123 -8.91 7.61 6.14
C ASP A 123 -8.79 7.02 4.72
N GLY A 124 -7.56 6.93 4.18
CA GLY A 124 -7.26 6.23 2.94
C GLY A 124 -7.44 4.71 3.03
N HIS A 125 -7.60 4.16 4.25
CA HIS A 125 -7.90 2.75 4.49
C HIS A 125 -6.95 1.79 3.77
N TYR A 126 -5.66 2.12 3.78
CA TYR A 126 -4.63 1.32 3.11
C TYR A 126 -4.37 0.00 3.84
N ARG A 127 -4.58 -1.11 3.13
CA ARG A 127 -4.54 -2.46 3.71
C ARG A 127 -3.86 -3.47 2.80
N LEU A 128 -3.22 -4.45 3.42
CA LEU A 128 -2.73 -5.65 2.77
C LEU A 128 -3.87 -6.67 2.72
N TYR A 129 -4.26 -7.11 1.53
CA TYR A 129 -5.35 -8.07 1.33
C TYR A 129 -4.88 -9.46 0.90
N SER A 130 -3.69 -9.55 0.29
CA SER A 130 -3.12 -10.83 -0.08
C SER A 130 -1.64 -10.89 0.26
N LEU A 131 -1.24 -11.99 0.87
CA LEU A 131 0.13 -12.33 1.19
C LEU A 131 0.35 -13.79 0.82
N ALA A 132 1.06 -14.05 -0.27
CA ALA A 132 1.22 -15.40 -0.79
C ALA A 132 1.73 -16.39 0.28
N GLY A 133 1.05 -17.52 0.43
CA GLY A 133 1.31 -18.55 1.42
C GLY A 133 0.74 -18.27 2.81
N MET A 134 -0.02 -17.19 3.01
CA MET A 134 -0.63 -16.82 4.29
C MET A 134 -2.11 -16.52 4.13
N ALA A 135 -2.90 -16.95 5.13
CA ALA A 135 -4.30 -16.55 5.25
C ALA A 135 -4.35 -15.21 5.98
N LEU A 136 -5.09 -14.25 5.41
CA LEU A 136 -5.35 -12.95 6.01
C LEU A 136 -6.82 -12.88 6.43
N PRO A 137 -7.16 -12.05 7.43
CA PRO A 137 -8.56 -11.80 7.75
C PRO A 137 -9.23 -11.07 6.57
N ALA A 138 -10.56 -11.18 6.47
CA ALA A 138 -11.31 -10.64 5.33
C ALA A 138 -11.16 -9.12 5.18
N GLU A 139 -11.01 -8.42 6.29
CA GLU A 139 -10.75 -6.98 6.33
C GLU A 139 -9.32 -6.60 5.88
N GLY A 140 -8.40 -7.56 5.81
CA GLY A 140 -6.97 -7.31 5.54
C GLY A 140 -6.20 -6.78 6.75
N TRP A 141 -4.89 -6.62 6.60
CA TRP A 141 -4.04 -6.01 7.64
C TRP A 141 -3.84 -4.52 7.39
N LEU A 142 -3.91 -3.71 8.45
CA LEU A 142 -3.67 -2.27 8.36
C LEU A 142 -2.22 -2.01 7.94
N VAL A 143 -2.06 -1.12 6.97
CA VAL A 143 -0.74 -0.64 6.52
C VAL A 143 -0.63 0.83 6.85
N ARG A 144 0.41 1.15 7.63
CA ARG A 144 0.78 2.52 7.97
C ARG A 144 1.97 2.89 7.10
N ASP A 145 1.89 4.04 6.46
CA ASP A 145 2.87 4.53 5.51
C ASP A 145 3.44 5.87 5.98
N GLY A 146 4.72 6.10 5.69
CA GLY A 146 5.35 7.39 5.90
C GLY A 146 6.79 7.42 5.41
N GLY A 147 7.30 8.64 5.28
CA GLY A 147 8.58 8.84 4.64
C GLY A 147 8.93 10.29 4.39
N PHE A 148 9.82 10.47 3.43
CA PHE A 148 10.15 11.75 2.82
C PHE A 148 9.89 11.66 1.33
N TYR A 149 9.36 12.74 0.75
CA TYR A 149 9.33 12.87 -0.70
C TYR A 149 9.83 14.23 -1.14
N ILE A 150 10.30 14.24 -2.38
CA ILE A 150 10.59 15.47 -3.10
C ILE A 150 9.45 15.73 -4.08
N SER A 151 8.98 16.97 -4.14
CA SER A 151 8.09 17.47 -5.19
C SER A 151 8.82 18.51 -6.03
N VAL A 152 8.79 18.38 -7.36
CA VAL A 152 9.39 19.35 -8.27
C VAL A 152 8.44 20.53 -8.48
N LEU A 153 8.95 21.74 -8.20
CA LEU A 153 8.23 23.01 -8.39
C LEU A 153 8.66 23.75 -9.66
N ASP A 154 9.81 23.40 -10.22
CA ASP A 154 10.41 24.15 -11.31
C ASP A 154 9.70 23.94 -12.65
N ASN A 155 9.07 24.99 -13.16
CA ASN A 155 8.41 25.02 -14.47
C ASN A 155 9.35 24.74 -15.65
N SER A 156 10.65 25.01 -15.51
CA SER A 156 11.67 24.69 -16.51
C SER A 156 12.19 23.25 -16.41
N GLY A 157 11.76 22.51 -15.37
CA GLY A 157 12.22 21.17 -15.07
C GLY A 157 13.62 21.14 -14.45
N ILE A 158 14.01 19.95 -14.01
CA ILE A 158 15.31 19.68 -13.39
C ILE A 158 15.96 18.53 -14.15
N PRO A 159 17.09 18.76 -14.85
CA PRO A 159 17.81 17.68 -15.49
C PRO A 159 18.31 16.71 -14.43
N LEU A 160 18.10 15.42 -14.66
CA LEU A 160 18.51 14.36 -13.75
C LEU A 160 19.87 13.80 -14.13
N ALA A 161 20.57 13.27 -13.13
CA ALA A 161 21.80 12.51 -13.28
C ALA A 161 21.69 11.18 -12.50
N GLY A 162 22.82 10.56 -12.14
CA GLY A 162 22.80 9.26 -11.47
C GLY A 162 22.25 8.17 -12.39
N ASN A 163 21.33 7.36 -11.88
CA ASN A 163 20.68 6.28 -12.65
C ASN A 163 19.63 6.81 -13.65
N HIS A 164 19.26 8.09 -13.54
CA HIS A 164 18.29 8.76 -14.39
C HIS A 164 18.95 9.79 -15.33
N ASN A 165 20.24 9.61 -15.64
CA ASN A 165 20.96 10.52 -16.52
C ASN A 165 20.30 10.60 -17.91
N GLY A 166 20.00 11.84 -18.35
CA GLY A 166 19.30 12.11 -19.60
C GLY A 166 17.79 12.29 -19.46
N GLU A 167 17.23 12.04 -18.27
CA GLU A 167 15.84 12.37 -17.94
C GLU A 167 15.71 13.81 -17.41
N THR A 168 14.48 14.33 -17.38
CA THR A 168 14.16 15.63 -16.78
C THR A 168 12.94 15.48 -15.91
N ALA A 169 13.07 15.81 -14.63
CA ALA A 169 11.93 15.89 -13.73
C ALA A 169 11.18 17.21 -13.98
N THR A 170 9.90 17.11 -14.28
CA THR A 170 9.01 18.24 -14.59
C THR A 170 8.14 18.57 -13.37
N PRO A 171 7.44 19.73 -13.35
CA PRO A 171 6.56 20.06 -12.23
C PRO A 171 5.63 18.92 -11.86
N LEU A 172 5.40 18.74 -10.55
CA LEU A 172 4.59 17.68 -9.97
C LEU A 172 5.20 16.28 -10.02
N ASN A 173 6.35 16.05 -10.68
CA ASN A 173 7.06 14.80 -10.46
C ASN A 173 7.48 14.68 -9.00
N GLN A 174 7.33 13.47 -8.47
CA GLN A 174 7.67 13.16 -7.09
C GLN A 174 8.64 12.00 -7.00
N MET A 175 9.46 12.00 -5.95
CA MET A 175 10.42 10.94 -5.63
C MET A 175 10.26 10.60 -4.15
N TYR A 176 10.24 9.32 -3.79
CA TYR A 176 9.83 8.85 -2.48
C TYR A 176 10.92 8.01 -1.81
N TYR A 177 11.07 8.20 -0.50
CA TYR A 177 11.92 7.41 0.38
C TYR A 177 11.17 7.18 1.69
N GLY A 178 10.82 5.94 2.00
CA GLY A 178 9.89 5.69 3.10
C GLY A 178 9.90 4.27 3.62
N SER A 179 8.91 3.98 4.45
CA SER A 179 8.68 2.67 5.00
C SER A 179 7.19 2.40 5.20
N TYR A 180 6.83 1.14 5.02
CA TYR A 180 5.56 0.60 5.49
C TYR A 180 5.75 -0.07 6.85
N ASN A 181 4.77 0.13 7.72
CA ASN A 181 4.56 -0.66 8.94
C ASN A 181 3.20 -1.37 8.83
N ILE A 182 3.24 -2.69 8.62
CA ILE A 182 2.05 -3.53 8.48
C ILE A 182 1.73 -4.17 9.83
N LEU A 183 0.52 -3.92 10.35
CA LEU A 183 0.02 -4.54 11.56
C LEU A 183 -0.57 -5.92 11.26
N ALA A 184 0.27 -6.94 11.35
CA ALA A 184 -0.12 -8.32 11.14
C ALA A 184 -0.75 -8.94 12.39
N THR A 185 -1.89 -9.61 12.25
CA THR A 185 -2.44 -10.49 13.28
C THR A 185 -1.84 -11.89 13.11
N SER A 186 -1.29 -12.46 14.19
CA SER A 186 -0.87 -13.87 14.21
C SER A 186 -2.04 -14.79 14.59
N ASP A 187 -1.88 -16.10 14.36
CA ASP A 187 -2.85 -17.14 14.77
C ASP A 187 -3.17 -17.12 16.28
N SER A 188 -2.31 -16.48 17.09
CA SER A 188 -2.53 -16.25 18.52
C SER A 188 -3.19 -14.90 18.85
N TYR A 189 -3.70 -14.18 17.84
CA TYR A 189 -4.20 -12.81 17.91
C TYR A 189 -3.21 -11.77 18.44
N LYS A 190 -1.92 -12.12 18.56
CA LYS A 190 -0.87 -11.15 18.87
C LYS A 190 -0.53 -10.36 17.62
N LEU A 191 -0.53 -9.04 17.75
CA LEU A 191 -0.05 -8.10 16.74
C LEU A 191 1.46 -8.26 16.56
N ARG A 192 1.90 -8.32 15.30
CA ARG A 192 3.30 -8.27 14.89
C ARG A 192 3.44 -7.21 13.81
N GLU A 193 4.53 -6.47 13.85
CA GLU A 193 4.81 -5.46 12.83
C GLU A 193 5.71 -6.04 11.74
N ILE A 194 5.32 -5.86 10.49
CA ILE A 194 6.17 -6.13 9.33
C ILE A 194 6.62 -4.79 8.77
N ILE A 195 7.92 -4.53 8.83
CA ILE A 195 8.52 -3.32 8.28
C ILE A 195 9.06 -3.60 6.88
N ILE A 196 8.70 -2.74 5.93
CA ILE A 196 9.23 -2.78 4.56
C ILE A 196 9.71 -1.38 4.21
N ASN A 197 11.01 -1.24 3.95
CA ASN A 197 11.55 0.03 3.46
C ASN A 197 11.32 0.11 1.95
N TYR A 198 11.13 1.31 1.42
CA TYR A 198 11.03 1.52 -0.01
C TYR A 198 11.72 2.80 -0.46
N GLU A 199 12.21 2.77 -1.69
CA GLU A 199 12.91 3.88 -2.32
C GLU A 199 12.50 3.94 -3.80
N SER A 200 12.04 5.10 -4.28
CA SER A 200 11.59 5.26 -5.67
C SER A 200 12.75 5.06 -6.64
N ASN A 201 12.63 4.10 -7.56
CA ASN A 201 13.61 3.85 -8.63
C ASN A 201 13.20 4.44 -9.98
N ALA A 202 12.16 5.27 -9.98
CA ALA A 202 11.70 6.08 -11.08
C ALA A 202 10.96 7.31 -10.51
N LEU A 203 10.81 8.35 -11.33
CA LEU A 203 9.92 9.45 -11.01
C LEU A 203 8.47 8.95 -10.90
N ALA A 204 7.76 9.41 -9.88
CA ALA A 204 6.31 9.23 -9.83
C ALA A 204 5.66 10.03 -10.96
N VAL A 205 4.73 9.38 -11.66
CA VAL A 205 3.99 9.93 -12.78
C VAL A 205 2.61 10.30 -12.28
N ILE A 206 2.33 11.59 -12.26
CA ILE A 206 0.98 12.13 -12.06
C ILE A 206 0.33 12.26 -13.44
N SER A 207 -0.85 11.71 -13.62
CA SER A 207 -1.59 11.80 -14.88
C SER A 207 -1.91 13.27 -15.21
N PRO A 208 -2.10 13.62 -16.50
CA PRO A 208 -2.40 15.00 -16.89
C PRO A 208 -3.65 15.60 -16.21
N ASP A 209 -4.66 14.77 -15.94
CA ASP A 209 -5.87 15.13 -15.21
C ASP A 209 -5.69 15.19 -13.69
N ARG A 210 -4.51 14.80 -13.19
CA ARG A 210 -4.14 14.71 -11.77
C ARG A 210 -4.98 13.75 -10.96
N LEU A 211 -5.71 12.86 -11.62
CA LEU A 211 -6.57 11.87 -10.99
C LEU A 211 -5.87 10.55 -10.74
N ARG A 212 -4.63 10.39 -11.20
CA ARG A 212 -3.85 9.17 -10.98
C ARG A 212 -2.39 9.48 -10.71
N THR A 213 -1.82 8.79 -9.74
CA THR A 213 -0.37 8.78 -9.49
C THR A 213 0.14 7.34 -9.54
N THR A 214 1.18 7.10 -10.33
CA THR A 214 1.87 5.81 -10.37
C THR A 214 3.34 5.98 -10.03
N PHE A 215 3.92 5.00 -9.33
CA PHE A 215 5.34 5.00 -9.06
C PHE A 215 5.85 3.57 -8.85
N ASN A 216 7.12 3.40 -9.19
CA ASN A 216 7.87 2.17 -8.96
C ASN A 216 8.83 2.39 -7.80
N THR A 217 8.96 1.38 -6.94
CA THR A 217 9.92 1.43 -5.83
C THR A 217 10.72 0.14 -5.74
N ARG A 218 12.00 0.29 -5.39
CA ARG A 218 12.78 -0.79 -4.79
C ARG A 218 12.33 -0.93 -3.35
N THR A 219 12.15 -2.17 -2.90
CA THR A 219 11.72 -2.45 -1.54
C THR A 219 12.71 -3.35 -0.83
N TYR A 220 12.77 -3.24 0.50
CA TYR A 220 13.62 -4.11 1.31
C TYR A 220 12.91 -4.54 2.59
N ASN A 221 12.96 -5.84 2.85
CA ASN A 221 12.48 -6.44 4.09
C ASN A 221 13.56 -7.38 4.66
N LYS A 222 13.80 -7.34 5.96
CA LYS A 222 14.83 -8.17 6.63
C LYS A 222 14.64 -9.68 6.38
N ARG A 223 13.40 -10.14 6.23
CA ARG A 223 13.07 -11.57 6.04
C ARG A 223 13.07 -11.97 4.56
N TRP A 224 12.60 -11.10 3.67
CA TRP A 224 12.41 -11.44 2.26
C TRP A 224 13.54 -10.93 1.35
N GLY A 225 14.36 -9.99 1.82
CA GLY A 225 15.43 -9.35 1.07
C GLY A 225 14.92 -8.18 0.24
N GLU A 226 15.57 -7.96 -0.91
CA GLU A 226 15.18 -6.93 -1.87
C GLU A 226 13.96 -7.35 -2.70
N GLY A 227 13.18 -6.34 -3.09
CA GLY A 227 11.97 -6.48 -3.85
C GLY A 227 11.70 -5.28 -4.74
N GLN A 228 10.58 -5.35 -5.45
CA GLN A 228 10.07 -4.31 -6.32
C GLN A 228 8.58 -4.13 -6.04
N SER A 229 8.12 -2.90 -6.15
CA SER A 229 6.71 -2.57 -6.03
C SER A 229 6.27 -1.62 -7.14
N TYR A 230 5.07 -1.88 -7.65
CA TYR A 230 4.33 -0.98 -8.51
C TYR A 230 3.08 -0.48 -7.79
N VAL A 231 2.95 0.84 -7.69
CA VAL A 231 1.84 1.51 -7.03
C VAL A 231 1.04 2.30 -8.06
N SER A 232 -0.29 2.26 -7.94
CA SER A 232 -1.23 3.11 -8.68
C SER A 232 -2.30 3.61 -7.72
N TYR A 233 -2.40 4.92 -7.55
CA TYR A 233 -3.46 5.59 -6.78
C TYR A 233 -4.32 6.40 -7.72
N GLU A 234 -5.63 6.17 -7.67
CA GLU A 234 -6.64 6.94 -8.39
C GLU A 234 -7.47 7.78 -7.42
N PHE A 235 -7.91 8.94 -7.89
CA PHE A 235 -8.66 9.94 -7.12
C PHE A 235 -9.91 10.34 -7.89
N GLU A 236 -11.04 10.46 -7.19
CA GLU A 236 -12.28 11.01 -7.72
C GLU A 236 -12.80 12.06 -6.75
N GLN A 237 -12.90 13.31 -7.19
CA GLN A 237 -13.51 14.36 -6.39
C GLN A 237 -15.04 14.23 -6.43
N ARG A 238 -15.67 14.07 -5.26
CA ARG A 238 -17.12 14.07 -5.08
C ARG A 238 -17.56 15.31 -4.32
N GLY A 239 -18.12 16.27 -5.06
CA GLY A 239 -18.53 17.56 -4.50
C GLY A 239 -17.33 18.41 -4.08
N SER A 240 -17.52 19.31 -3.12
CA SER A 240 -16.47 20.24 -2.67
C SER A 240 -15.58 19.70 -1.56
N SER A 241 -16.01 18.66 -0.84
CA SER A 241 -15.37 18.24 0.42
C SER A 241 -14.83 16.82 0.42
N THR A 242 -15.19 15.97 -0.54
CA THR A 242 -14.84 14.54 -0.47
C THR A 242 -14.00 14.12 -1.66
N VAL A 243 -12.92 13.40 -1.40
CA VAL A 243 -12.09 12.70 -2.40
C VAL A 243 -12.20 11.21 -2.16
N LEU A 244 -12.69 10.47 -3.14
CA LEU A 244 -12.58 9.02 -3.14
C LEU A 244 -11.21 8.61 -3.65
N THR A 245 -10.67 7.57 -3.05
CA THR A 245 -9.35 7.04 -3.37
C THR A 245 -9.45 5.57 -3.73
N ASN A 246 -8.70 5.15 -4.73
CA ASN A 246 -8.54 3.76 -5.12
C ASN A 246 -7.06 3.48 -5.40
N GLY A 247 -6.36 3.02 -4.37
CA GLY A 247 -4.97 2.62 -4.41
C GLY A 247 -4.83 1.12 -4.66
N ARG A 248 -3.86 0.74 -5.48
CA ARG A 248 -3.42 -0.63 -5.66
C ARG A 248 -1.91 -0.67 -5.67
N GLU A 249 -1.36 -1.62 -4.93
CA GLU A 249 0.07 -1.90 -4.97
C GLU A 249 0.26 -3.41 -5.09
N VAL A 250 1.17 -3.81 -5.96
CA VAL A 250 1.70 -5.16 -6.00
C VAL A 250 3.18 -5.10 -5.70
N MET A 251 3.58 -5.78 -4.63
CA MET A 251 4.97 -5.86 -4.21
C MET A 251 5.46 -7.30 -4.28
N THR A 252 6.65 -7.47 -4.83
CA THR A 252 7.26 -8.78 -5.05
C THR A 252 8.67 -8.83 -4.48
N PHE A 253 9.03 -9.97 -3.90
CA PHE A 253 10.38 -10.26 -3.42
C PHE A 253 10.87 -11.50 -4.16
N SER A 254 11.83 -11.33 -5.07
CA SER A 254 12.34 -12.42 -5.90
C SER A 254 13.19 -13.40 -5.09
N LYS A 255 13.15 -14.69 -5.46
CA LYS A 255 14.14 -15.68 -5.00
C LYS A 255 15.48 -15.47 -5.68
N TYR A 256 15.45 -14.97 -6.91
CA TYR A 256 16.61 -14.85 -7.77
C TYR A 256 17.03 -13.39 -7.96
N PRO A 257 18.34 -13.12 -8.05
CA PRO A 257 18.84 -11.75 -8.21
C PRO A 257 18.49 -11.15 -9.58
N THR A 258 18.24 -11.98 -10.60
CA THR A 258 17.88 -11.51 -11.94
C THR A 258 16.66 -12.24 -12.50
N THR A 259 15.97 -11.61 -13.45
CA THR A 259 14.83 -12.22 -14.15
C THR A 259 15.23 -13.39 -15.06
N ARG A 260 16.52 -13.48 -15.45
CA ARG A 260 17.04 -14.57 -16.29
C ARG A 260 17.14 -15.90 -15.55
N ASP A 261 17.18 -15.84 -14.23
CA ASP A 261 17.27 -17.00 -13.35
C ASP A 261 15.88 -17.55 -12.99
N PHE A 262 14.81 -16.92 -13.51
CA PHE A 262 13.47 -17.47 -13.35
C PHE A 262 13.37 -18.78 -14.11
N PRO A 263 12.72 -19.80 -13.51
CA PRO A 263 12.47 -21.05 -14.21
C PRO A 263 11.68 -20.79 -15.49
N ASP A 264 12.03 -21.54 -16.53
CA ASP A 264 11.33 -21.49 -17.80
C ASP A 264 9.83 -21.67 -17.58
N TYR A 265 9.05 -20.89 -18.32
CA TYR A 265 7.61 -21.06 -18.31
C TYR A 265 7.31 -22.48 -18.78
N PRO A 266 6.50 -23.27 -18.04
CA PRO A 266 6.16 -24.61 -18.47
C PRO A 266 5.53 -24.54 -19.86
N SER A 267 5.86 -25.49 -20.73
CA SER A 267 5.28 -25.55 -22.07
C SER A 267 3.75 -25.47 -21.97
N PHE A 268 3.14 -24.47 -22.61
CA PHE A 268 1.69 -24.41 -22.73
C PHE A 268 1.21 -25.68 -23.42
N ASN A 269 0.48 -26.54 -22.71
CA ASN A 269 -0.26 -27.59 -23.37
C ASN A 269 -1.44 -26.92 -24.09
N MET A 270 -1.29 -26.70 -25.39
CA MET A 270 -2.31 -26.10 -26.26
C MET A 270 -3.53 -27.03 -26.46
N GLN A 271 -3.52 -28.24 -25.89
CA GLN A 271 -4.73 -29.04 -25.74
C GLN A 271 -5.58 -28.36 -24.67
N GLY A 272 -6.36 -27.37 -25.08
CA GLY A 272 -7.40 -26.80 -24.23
C GLY A 272 -8.32 -27.92 -23.76
N ASP A 273 -8.77 -27.81 -22.51
CA ASP A 273 -9.89 -28.62 -22.05
C ASP A 273 -11.07 -28.34 -22.99
N GLU A 274 -11.54 -29.37 -23.69
CA GLU A 274 -12.83 -29.31 -24.38
C GLU A 274 -13.89 -29.15 -23.27
N PHE A 275 -14.29 -27.90 -23.01
CA PHE A 275 -15.43 -27.58 -22.15
C PHE A 275 -16.75 -27.97 -22.82
#